data_AF-A0A814TJF2-F1
#
_entry.id   AF-A0A814TJF2-F1
#
_cell.length_a   1.000
_cell.length_b   1.000
_cell.length_c   1.000
_cell.angle_alpha   90.00
_cell.angle_beta   90.00
_cell.angle_gamma   90.00
#
_symmetry.space_group_name_H-M   'P 1'
#
loop_
_entity.id
_entity.type
_entity.pdbx_description
1 polymer ?
#
loop_
_entity_poly.entity_id
_entity_poly.type
_entity_poly.pdbx_seq_one_letter_code
_entity_poly.pdbx_strand_id
1 'polypeptide(L)'
;MDEYSKALSFYKKALEIRQQTLPSNHPDLATSYNNIGSVYYNMGDYSKTLSYLKRALDIWQRALPPTHPNIKTVKKNIEIVKDKL
;
A
#
# COMPACT_ATOMS: atom_id res chain seq x y z
N MET A 1 -0.56 -7.06 19.79
CA MET A 1 -0.94 -5.73 19.24
C MET A 1 0.27 -4.81 19.05
N ASP A 2 1.33 -4.97 19.83
CA ASP A 2 2.49 -4.05 19.79
C ASP A 2 3.35 -4.16 18.52
N GLU A 3 3.46 -5.34 17.91
CA GLU A 3 4.27 -5.54 16.70
C GLU A 3 3.68 -4.82 15.47
N TYR A 4 2.36 -4.87 15.28
CA TYR A 4 1.71 -4.18 14.16
C TYR A 4 1.79 -2.66 14.31
N SER A 5 1.62 -2.13 15.52
CA SER A 5 1.80 -0.70 15.81
C SER A 5 3.23 -0.25 15.53
N LYS A 6 4.22 -1.06 15.91
CA LYS A 6 5.64 -0.81 15.62
C LYS A 6 5.94 -0.86 14.12
N ALA A 7 5.41 -1.86 13.40
CA ALA A 7 5.53 -1.97 11.95
C ALA A 7 4.89 -0.77 11.23
N LEU A 8 3.70 -0.34 11.65
CA LEU A 8 3.05 0.87 11.12
C LEU A 8 3.92 2.11 11.33
N SER A 9 4.52 2.27 12.51
CA SER A 9 5.41 3.39 12.79
C SER A 9 6.62 3.42 11.84
N PHE A 10 7.28 2.27 11.64
CA PHE A 10 8.41 2.19 10.71
C PHE A 10 8.01 2.43 9.25
N TYR A 11 6.92 1.81 8.77
CA TYR A 11 6.48 2.02 7.39
C TYR A 11 5.99 3.45 7.13
N LYS A 12 5.33 4.10 8.11
CA LYS A 12 4.92 5.51 7.99
C LYS A 12 6.12 6.46 7.93
N LYS A 13 7.14 6.25 8.77
CA LYS A 13 8.39 7.02 8.69
C LYS A 13 9.09 6.83 7.35
N ALA A 14 9.17 5.60 6.86
CA ALA A 14 9.74 5.31 5.54
C ALA A 14 8.94 5.96 4.40
N LEU A 15 7.60 5.97 4.50
CA LEU A 15 6.74 6.66 3.55
C LEU A 15 6.99 8.18 3.55
N GLU A 16 7.09 8.80 4.73
CA GLU A 16 7.37 10.24 4.87
C GLU A 16 8.70 10.63 4.21
N ILE A 17 9.78 9.88 4.49
CA ILE A 17 11.10 10.12 3.88
C ILE A 17 11.02 9.98 2.36
N ARG A 18 10.32 8.94 1.85
CA ARG A 18 10.14 8.73 0.42
C ARG A 18 9.33 9.84 -0.23
N GLN A 19 8.31 10.37 0.44
CA GLN A 19 7.51 11.49 -0.07
C GLN A 19 8.32 12.79 -0.19
N GLN A 20 9.32 12.98 0.66
CA GLN A 20 10.22 14.15 0.61
C GLN A 20 11.32 14.02 -0.44
N THR A 21 11.72 12.79 -0.78
CA THR A 21 12.90 12.52 -1.61
C THR A 21 12.58 12.04 -3.03
N LEU A 22 11.39 11.50 -3.26
CA LEU A 22 11.00 10.90 -4.54
C LEU A 22 9.88 11.70 -5.24
N PRO A 23 9.84 11.69 -6.58
CA PRO A 23 8.68 12.18 -7.33
C PRO A 23 7.40 11.49 -6.88
N SER A 24 6.27 12.21 -6.95
CA SER A 24 4.97 11.72 -6.45
C SER A 24 4.44 10.45 -7.16
N ASN A 25 4.97 10.12 -8.33
CA ASN A 25 4.68 8.91 -9.09
C ASN A 25 5.75 7.82 -8.94
N HIS A 26 6.69 7.92 -8.00
CA HIS A 26 7.74 6.90 -7.88
C HIS A 26 7.17 5.56 -7.37
N PRO A 27 7.47 4.42 -8.01
CA PRO A 27 6.95 3.10 -7.61
C PRO A 27 7.19 2.71 -6.15
N ASP A 28 8.28 3.19 -5.53
CA ASP A 28 8.56 2.91 -4.11
C ASP A 28 7.56 3.54 -3.14
N LEU A 29 6.91 4.64 -3.54
CA LEU A 29 5.79 5.20 -2.77
C LEU A 29 4.63 4.20 -2.74
N ALA A 30 4.29 3.60 -3.89
CA ALA A 30 3.26 2.58 -3.98
C ALA A 30 3.59 1.35 -3.12
N THR A 31 4.86 0.90 -3.14
CA THR A 31 5.33 -0.19 -2.28
C THR A 31 5.14 0.14 -0.79
N SER A 32 5.46 1.36 -0.36
CA SER A 32 5.18 1.81 1.02
C SER A 32 3.70 1.74 1.37
N TYR A 33 2.82 2.29 0.52
CA TYR A 33 1.38 2.25 0.74
C TYR A 33 0.85 0.80 0.81
N ASN A 34 1.31 -0.09 -0.09
CA ASN A 34 0.95 -1.49 -0.09
C ASN A 34 1.34 -2.20 1.21
N ASN A 35 2.56 -1.96 1.72
CA ASN A 35 3.03 -2.57 2.97
C ASN A 35 2.22 -2.09 4.18
N ILE A 36 1.89 -0.79 4.25
CA ILE A 36 1.01 -0.27 5.30
C ILE A 36 -0.38 -0.91 5.21
N GLY A 37 -0.92 -1.06 4.00
CA GLY A 37 -2.17 -1.79 3.76
C GLY A 37 -2.11 -3.22 4.28
N SER A 38 -1.03 -3.95 4.01
CA SER A 38 -0.83 -5.32 4.51
C SER A 38 -0.80 -5.40 6.04
N VAL A 39 -0.24 -4.38 6.72
CA VAL A 39 -0.26 -4.36 8.19
C VAL A 39 -1.69 -4.17 8.70
N TYR A 40 -2.47 -3.25 8.12
CA TYR A 40 -3.88 -3.08 8.49
C TYR A 40 -4.72 -4.33 8.19
N TYR A 41 -4.42 -5.05 7.11
CA TYR A 41 -5.09 -6.30 6.78
C TYR A 41 -4.90 -7.33 7.90
N ASN A 42 -3.66 -7.47 8.37
CA ASN A 42 -3.32 -8.37 9.48
C ASN A 42 -3.93 -7.93 10.83
N MET A 43 -4.28 -6.64 10.96
CA MET A 43 -5.03 -6.11 12.11
C MET A 43 -6.56 -6.25 11.95
N GLY A 44 -7.06 -6.73 10.80
CA GLY A 44 -8.49 -6.82 10.50
C GLY A 44 -9.15 -5.49 10.13
N ASP A 45 -8.38 -4.41 9.94
CA ASP A 45 -8.90 -3.11 9.51
C ASP A 45 -8.97 -3.06 7.97
N TYR A 46 -9.99 -3.72 7.42
CA TYR A 46 -10.18 -3.85 5.97
C TYR A 46 -10.49 -2.51 5.29
N SER A 47 -11.17 -1.60 6.00
CA SER A 47 -11.44 -0.24 5.52
C SER A 47 -10.14 0.55 5.28
N LYS A 48 -9.21 0.55 6.24
CA LYS A 48 -7.90 1.18 6.02
C LYS A 48 -7.08 0.42 4.99
N THR A 49 -7.08 -0.91 5.02
CA THR A 49 -6.39 -1.73 4.02
C THR A 49 -6.78 -1.29 2.60
N LEU A 50 -8.09 -1.18 2.32
CA LEU A 50 -8.59 -0.78 1.01
C LEU A 50 -8.11 0.62 0.60
N SER A 51 -8.12 1.58 1.52
CA SER A 51 -7.63 2.94 1.26
C SER A 51 -6.15 2.95 0.84
N TYR A 52 -5.31 2.22 1.58
CA TYR A 52 -3.87 2.12 1.30
C TYR A 52 -3.58 1.38 -0.02
N LEU A 53 -4.29 0.28 -0.31
CA LEU A 53 -4.11 -0.45 -1.57
C LEU A 53 -4.56 0.37 -2.79
N LYS A 54 -5.64 1.15 -2.68
CA LYS A 54 -6.07 2.07 -3.76
C LYS A 54 -5.01 3.13 -4.06
N ARG A 55 -4.37 3.68 -3.02
CA ARG A 55 -3.28 4.65 -3.20
C ARG A 55 -2.05 4.03 -3.86
N ALA A 56 -1.70 2.79 -3.49
CA ALA A 56 -0.62 2.05 -4.15
C ALA A 56 -0.93 1.79 -5.63
N LEU A 57 -2.17 1.38 -5.95
CA LEU A 57 -2.61 1.12 -7.31
C LEU A 57 -2.52 2.39 -8.19
N ASP A 58 -3.01 3.53 -7.71
CA ASP A 58 -2.95 4.82 -8.43
C ASP A 58 -1.53 5.17 -8.84
N ILE A 59 -0.57 5.07 -7.91
CA ILE A 59 0.83 5.38 -8.20
C ILE A 59 1.43 4.37 -9.17
N TRP A 60 1.26 3.06 -8.96
CA TRP A 60 1.78 2.06 -9.89
C TRP A 60 1.20 2.19 -11.31
N GLN A 61 -0.08 2.56 -11.46
CA GLN A 61 -0.68 2.79 -12.78
C GLN A 61 -0.07 3.98 -13.52
N ARG A 62 0.39 5.01 -12.79
CA ARG A 62 1.06 6.19 -13.36
C ARG A 62 2.54 5.95 -13.65
N ALA A 63 3.15 4.97 -13.00
CA ALA A 63 4.59 4.77 -12.99
C ALA A 63 5.07 3.57 -13.83
N LEU A 64 4.20 2.58 -14.05
CA LEU A 64 4.57 1.29 -14.62
C LEU A 64 3.66 0.91 -15.78
N PRO A 65 4.14 0.07 -16.73
CA PRO A 65 3.29 -0.50 -17.75
C PRO A 65 2.11 -1.28 -17.12
N PRO A 66 0.90 -1.26 -17.73
CA PRO A 66 -0.27 -1.97 -17.19
C PRO A 66 -0.07 -3.49 -16.99
N THR A 67 0.92 -4.08 -17.66
CA THR A 67 1.27 -5.50 -17.56
C THR A 67 2.11 -5.84 -16.32
N HIS A 68 2.61 -4.84 -15.59
CA HIS A 68 3.51 -5.03 -14.46
C HIS A 68 2.87 -5.89 -13.35
N PRO A 69 3.58 -6.89 -12.79
CA PRO A 69 3.03 -7.84 -11.83
C PRO A 69 2.42 -7.16 -10.59
N ASN A 70 3.05 -6.11 -10.06
CA ASN A 70 2.52 -5.38 -8.89
C ASN A 70 1.09 -4.84 -9.11
N ILE A 71 0.76 -4.37 -10.32
CA ILE A 71 -0.60 -3.89 -10.64
C ILE A 71 -1.60 -5.04 -10.58
N LYS A 72 -1.24 -6.22 -11.10
CA LYS A 72 -2.10 -7.42 -11.04
C LYS A 72 -2.30 -7.86 -9.59
N THR A 73 -1.23 -7.93 -8.82
CA THR A 73 -1.27 -8.34 -7.41
C THR A 73 -2.12 -7.39 -6.56
N VAL A 74 -1.93 -6.08 -6.67
CA VAL A 74 -2.69 -5.12 -5.85
C VAL A 74 -4.18 -5.11 -6.20
N LYS A 75 -4.53 -5.28 -7.48
CA LYS A 75 -5.94 -5.43 -7.90
C LYS A 75 -6.57 -6.67 -7.28
N LYS A 76 -5.88 -7.82 -7.32
CA LYS A 76 -6.35 -9.04 -6.65
C LYS A 76 -6.54 -8.82 -5.15
N ASN A 77 -5.59 -8.17 -4.49
CA ASN A 77 -5.69 -7.88 -3.05
C ASN A 77 -6.87 -6.94 -2.74
N ILE A 78 -7.15 -5.95 -3.60
CA ILE A 78 -8.30 -5.07 -3.45
C ILE A 78 -9.62 -5.85 -3.51
N GLU A 79 -9.76 -6.77 -4.46
CA GLU A 79 -10.98 -7.60 -4.53
C GLU A 79 -11.13 -8.49 -3.29
N ILE A 80 -10.06 -9.15 -2.85
CA ILE A 80 -10.06 -9.96 -1.61
C ILE A 80 -10.48 -9.14 -0.38
N VAL A 81 -10.03 -7.89 -0.29
CA VAL A 81 -10.35 -7.01 0.84
C VAL A 81 -11.79 -6.52 0.78
N LYS A 82 -12.35 -6.28 -0.41
CA LYS A 82 -13.76 -5.91 -0.57
C LYS A 82 -14.71 -7.01 -0.09
N ASP A 83 -14.35 -8.27 -0.29
CA ASP A 83 -15.13 -9.42 0.19
C ASP A 83 -15.15 -9.52 1.73
N LYS A 84 -14.32 -8.73 2.43
CA LYS A 84 -14.17 -8.72 3.89
C LYS A 84 -14.72 -7.45 4.56
N LEU A 85 -15.24 -6.50 3.78
CA LEU A 85 -15.90 -5.29 4.28
C LEU A 85 -17.34 -5.60 4.70
#